data_AF-A0A6I1F4L1-F1
#
_entry.id   AF-A0A6I1F4L1-F1
#
_cell.length_a   1.000
_cell.length_b   1.000
_cell.length_c   1.000
_cell.angle_alpha   90.00
_cell.angle_beta   90.00
_cell.angle_gamma   90.00
#
_symmetry.space_group_name_H-M   'P 1'
#
loop_
_entity.id
_entity.type
_entity.pdbx_description
1 polymer ?
#
loop_
_entity_poly.entity_id
_entity_poly.type
_entity_poly.pdbx_seq_one_letter_code
_entity_poly.pdbx_strand_id
1 'polypeptide(L)' 'MRRSALFSGTLYILFGALFTYFAIEDLSRNQEWGFYTYLLVILATFDIGSGVKLIAFHFFLKKKQAESKKTK' A
#
# COMPACT_ATOMS: atom_id res chain seq x y z
N MET A 1 -6.39 -13.03 15.53
CA MET A 1 -4.93 -12.91 15.31
C MET A 1 -4.59 -11.45 15.00
N ARG A 2 -3.80 -10.75 15.83
CA ARG A 2 -3.33 -9.38 15.53
C ARG A 2 -2.36 -9.45 14.35
N ARG A 3 -2.84 -9.26 13.11
CA ARG A 3 -1.93 -9.09 11.97
C ARG A 3 -1.05 -7.87 12.23
N SER A 4 0.26 -8.02 12.03
CA SER A 4 1.21 -6.92 12.18
C SER A 4 0.87 -5.83 11.16
N ALA A 5 0.70 -4.59 11.63
CA ALA A 5 0.42 -3.44 10.78
C ALA A 5 1.48 -3.25 9.69
N LEU A 6 2.75 -3.56 9.99
CA LEU A 6 3.82 -3.57 8.98
C LEU A 6 3.59 -4.63 7.92
N PHE A 7 3.31 -5.87 8.33
CA PHE A 7 3.13 -6.97 7.39
C PHE A 7 1.95 -6.70 6.45
N SER A 8 0.80 -6.26 7.00
CA SER A 8 -0.34 -5.86 6.18
C SER A 8 0.00 -4.70 5.25
N GLY A 9 0.70 -3.67 5.75
CA GLY A 9 1.11 -2.52 4.94
C GLY A 9 2.05 -2.90 3.80
N THR A 10 3.01 -3.80 4.05
CA THR A 10 3.91 -4.33 3.01
C THR A 10 3.16 -5.12 1.94
N LEU A 11 2.18 -5.94 2.33
CA LEU A 11 1.34 -6.65 1.35
C LEU A 11 0.56 -5.68 0.46
N TYR A 12 0.01 -4.62 1.04
CA TYR A 12 -0.66 -3.57 0.27
C TYR A 12 0.29 -2.89 -0.74
N ILE A 13 1.52 -2.54 -0.34
CA ILE A 13 2.50 -2.00 -1.30
C ILE A 13 2.82 -3.02 -2.42
N LEU A 14 2.97 -4.30 -2.07
CA LEU A 14 3.24 -5.36 -3.02
C LEU A 14 2.11 -5.53 -4.05
N PHE A 15 0.86 -5.55 -3.60
CA PHE A 15 -0.30 -5.62 -4.49
C PHE A 15 -0.45 -4.36 -5.33
N GLY A 16 -0.17 -3.18 -4.77
CA GLY A 16 -0.17 -1.93 -5.52
C GLY A 16 0.87 -1.91 -6.65
N ALA A 17 2.07 -2.43 -6.41
CA ALA A 17 3.10 -2.60 -7.44
C ALA A 17 2.67 -3.61 -8.51
N LEU A 18 2.05 -4.72 -8.10
CA LEU A 18 1.53 -5.74 -9.01
C LEU A 18 0.42 -5.19 -9.92
N PHE A 19 -0.54 -4.45 -9.37
CA PHE A 19 -1.60 -3.82 -10.15
C PHE A 19 -1.06 -2.74 -11.09
N THR A 20 -0.02 -2.01 -10.67
CA THR A 20 0.66 -1.05 -11.54
C THR A 20 1.33 -1.75 -12.72
N TYR A 21 2.00 -2.89 -12.48
CA TYR A 21 2.59 -3.71 -13.54
C TYR A 21 1.53 -4.18 -14.54
N PHE A 22 0.39 -4.70 -14.05
CA PHE A 22 -0.70 -5.12 -14.92
C PHE A 22 -1.34 -3.95 -15.69
N ALA A 23 -1.45 -2.76 -15.09
CA ALA A 23 -1.96 -1.57 -15.78
C ALA A 23 -1.04 -1.17 -16.94
N ILE A 24 0.29 -1.22 -16.73
CA ILE A 24 1.27 -0.93 -17.77
C ILE A 24 1.20 -1.98 -18.88
N GLU A 25 1.08 -3.26 -18.53
CA GLU A 25 0.95 -4.34 -19.52
C GLU A 25 -0.34 -4.20 -20.35
N ASP A 26 -1.47 -3.90 -19.71
CA ASP A 26 -2.75 -3.67 -20.38
C ASP A 26 -2.68 -2.47 -21.34
N LEU A 27 -2.13 -1.34 -20.87
CA LEU A 27 -1.92 -0.14 -21.68
C LEU A 27 -0.97 -0.42 -22.86
N SER A 28 0.10 -1.20 -22.64
CA SER A 28 1.06 -1.53 -23.69
C SER A 28 0.48 -2.45 -24.77
N ARG A 29 -0.44 -3.35 -24.40
CA ARG A 29 -1.07 -4.30 -25.33
C ARG A 29 -2.19 -3.65 -26.14
N ASN A 30 -3.04 -2.88 -25.46
CA ASN A 30 -4.20 -2.26 -26.09
C ASN A 30 -3.89 -0.87 -26.70
N GLN A 31 -2.77 -0.26 -26.31
CA GLN A 31 -2.33 1.08 -26.73
C GLN A 31 -3.33 2.21 -26.40
N GLU A 32 -4.27 1.94 -25.49
CA GLU A 32 -5.34 2.85 -25.11
C GLU A 32 -5.61 2.78 -23.61
N TRP A 33 -6.11 3.89 -23.06
CA TRP A 33 -6.58 3.94 -21.68
C TRP A 33 -7.99 3.37 -21.58
N GLY A 34 -8.06 2.05 -21.48
CA GLY A 34 -9.31 1.30 -21.35
C GLY A 34 -9.86 1.30 -19.93
N PHE A 35 -11.11 0.83 -19.79
CA PHE A 35 -11.75 0.65 -18.49
C PHE A 35 -10.90 -0.18 -17.52
N TYR A 36 -10.29 -1.28 -18.00
CA TYR A 36 -9.44 -2.14 -17.17
C TYR A 36 -8.16 -1.43 -16.72
N THR A 37 -7.50 -0.67 -17.60
CA THR A 37 -6.34 0.14 -17.23
C THR A 37 -6.67 1.10 -16.10
N TYR A 38 -7.78 1.84 -16.20
CA TYR A 38 -8.21 2.76 -15.14
C TYR A 38 -8.58 2.04 -13.85
N LEU A 39 -9.27 0.90 -13.93
CA LEU A 39 -9.61 0.09 -12.78
C LEU A 39 -8.34 -0.37 -12.04
N LEU A 40 -7.34 -0.86 -12.76
CA LEU A 40 -6.06 -1.30 -12.19
C LEU A 40 -5.30 -0.15 -11.53
N VAL A 41 -5.27 1.04 -12.15
CA VAL A 41 -4.63 2.23 -11.56
C VAL A 41 -5.33 2.68 -10.28
N ILE A 42 -6.67 2.66 -10.25
CA ILE A 42 -7.46 3.00 -9.06
C ILE A 42 -7.17 2.00 -7.93
N LEU A 43 -7.17 0.70 -8.23
CA LEU A 43 -6.83 -0.34 -7.25
C LEU A 43 -5.41 -0.17 -6.72
N ALA A 44 -4.44 0.06 -7.60
CA ALA A 44 -3.06 0.32 -7.22
C ALA A 44 -2.94 1.53 -6.28
N THR A 45 -3.70 2.59 -6.55
CA THR A 45 -3.70 3.81 -5.73
C THR A 45 -4.22 3.55 -4.32
N PHE A 46 -5.34 2.81 -4.19
CA PHE A 46 -5.88 2.45 -2.89
C PHE A 46 -4.93 1.56 -2.09
N ASP A 47 -4.29 0.60 -2.76
CA ASP A 47 -3.35 -0.31 -2.13
C ASP A 47 -2.08 0.41 -1.67
N ILE A 48 -1.44 1.21 -2.52
CA ILE A 48 -0.26 1.97 -2.15
C ILE A 48 -0.58 2.94 -1.01
N GLY A 49 -1.67 3.70 -1.12
CA GLY A 49 -2.09 4.65 -0.09
C GLY A 49 -2.36 3.98 1.26
N SER A 50 -3.06 2.85 1.25
CA SER A 50 -3.34 2.06 2.46
C SER A 50 -2.06 1.46 3.06
N GLY A 51 -1.17 0.97 2.21
CA GLY A 51 0.12 0.41 2.59
C GLY A 51 1.01 1.44 3.28
N VAL A 52 1.17 2.61 2.67
CA VAL A 52 1.93 3.74 3.25
C VAL A 52 1.33 4.15 4.60
N LYS A 53 0.01 4.31 4.68
CA LYS A 53 -0.68 4.68 5.92
C LYS A 53 -0.44 3.68 7.05
N LEU A 54 -0.53 2.38 6.76
CA LEU A 54 -0.31 1.31 7.75
C LEU A 54 1.13 1.25 8.24
N ILE A 55 2.09 1.39 7.33
CA ILE A 55 3.52 1.41 7.68
C ILE A 55 3.85 2.64 8.54
N ALA A 56 3.40 3.83 8.12
CA ALA A 56 3.56 5.06 8.87
C ALA A 56 2.93 4.96 10.27
N PHE A 57 1.74 4.40 10.36
CA PHE A 57 1.04 4.19 11.63
C PHE A 57 1.82 3.24 12.56
N HIS A 58 2.44 2.19 12.04
CA HIS A 58 3.28 1.32 12.86
C HIS A 58 4.45 2.08 13.49
N PHE A 59 5.17 2.88 12.72
CA PHE A 59 6.29 3.66 13.24
C PHE A 59 5.84 4.72 14.24
N PHE A 60 4.71 5.37 13.99
CA PHE A 60 4.10 6.31 14.92
C PHE A 60 3.78 5.67 16.28
N LEU A 61 3.16 4.49 16.29
CA LEU A 61 2.88 3.74 17.51
C LEU A 61 4.18 3.35 18.24
N LYS A 62 5.19 2.88 17.50
CA LYS A 62 6.48 2.49 18.08
C LYS A 62 7.18 3.67 18.77
N LYS A 63 7.12 4.86 18.16
CA LYS A 63 7.64 6.10 18.75
C LYS A 63 6.91 6.48 20.04
N LYS A 64 5.57 6.49 20.02
CA LYS A 64 4.76 6.80 21.22
C LYS A 64 5.01 5.83 22.39
N GLN A 65 5.20 4.54 22.10
CA GLN A 65 5.54 3.54 23.11
C GLN A 65 6.93 3.75 23.72
N ALA A 66 7.89 4.27 22.94
CA ALA A 66 9.23 4.58 23.44
C ALA A 66 9.23 5.83 24.33
N GLU A 67 8.42 6.85 23.98
CA GLU A 67 8.25 8.07 24.78
C GLU A 67 7.59 7.78 26.13
N SER A 68 6.53 6.97 26.18
CA SER A 68 5.85 6.63 27.44
C SER A 68 6.71 5.83 28.42
N LYS A 69 7.73 5.11 27.95
CA LYS A 69 8.71 4.41 28.79
C LYS A 69 9.77 5.33 29.40
N LYS A 70 9.98 6.54 28.85
CA LYS A 70 10.96 7.51 29.38
C LYS A 70 10.40 8.40 30.49
N THR A 71 9.08 8.51 30.58
CA THR A 71 8.37 9.34 31.58
C THR A 71 7.98 8.55 32.85
N LYS A 72 8.18 7.22 32.84
CA LYS A 72 8.07 6.35 34.01
C LYS A 72 9.45 6.02 34.54
#